data_AF-A0A2I2MBQ7-F1
#
_entry.id   AF-A0A2I2MBQ7-F1
#
_cell.length_a   1.000
_cell.length_b   1.000
_cell.length_c   1.000
_cell.angle_alpha   90.00
_cell.angle_beta   90.00
_cell.angle_gamma   90.00
#
_symmetry.space_group_name_H-M   'P 1'
#
loop_
_entity.id
_entity.type
_entity.pdbx_description
1 polymer ?
#
loop_
_entity_poly.entity_id
_entity_poly.type
_entity_poly.pdbx_seq_one_letter_code
_entity_poly.pdbx_strand_id
1 'polypeptide(L)'
;MIVQTTDQLREHISVNGSVNIENLSPYLRKATRNFLKPLIGTAQIAVFEQTQTDPILIEAQVLAREVVANFGYYLYLPIGAVQASDAGFFVVDSENTKQASDKQFKELQRSFKKSGHEALDDLLDYMEQSADKFLDWFNSDYYTVYKELLVNKTSIFNKWYYIFNSRQTFVAMMPTIRIVEDQFIKAVIGSELLDNLKSNQTIQERKEVKEYLQQAIVAFTVMKTVDNGMFILDARGMHMKFDVLPYEKSVTNVNLKVNDFLVRTKRNKKVAGEEYLIMAKEIILKNPTLFPEFKIKPVRNNLKITVTKGIVGF
;
A
#
# COMPACT_ATOMS: atom_id res chain seq x y z
N MET A 1 4.44 -17.44 -18.11
CA MET A 1 4.78 -15.99 -18.18
C MET A 1 3.53 -15.22 -18.62
N ILE A 2 3.18 -14.13 -17.94
CA ILE A 2 1.92 -13.39 -18.18
C ILE A 2 1.94 -12.59 -19.50
N VAL A 3 3.06 -11.93 -19.80
CA VAL A 3 3.31 -11.26 -21.09
C VAL A 3 4.16 -12.19 -21.95
N GLN A 4 3.62 -12.67 -23.07
CA GLN A 4 4.27 -13.69 -23.91
C GLN A 4 4.70 -13.16 -25.27
N THR A 5 4.04 -12.12 -25.79
CA THR A 5 4.31 -11.58 -27.14
C THR A 5 4.64 -10.09 -27.09
N THR A 6 5.36 -9.63 -28.12
CA THR A 6 5.70 -8.20 -28.28
C THR A 6 4.45 -7.34 -28.49
N ASP A 7 3.38 -7.89 -29.08
CA ASP A 7 2.13 -7.17 -29.28
C ASP A 7 1.41 -6.90 -27.95
N GLN A 8 1.38 -7.88 -27.04
CA GLN A 8 0.86 -7.69 -25.68
C GLN A 8 1.65 -6.64 -24.89
N LEU A 9 2.95 -6.52 -25.17
CA LEU A 9 3.80 -5.51 -24.53
C LEU A 9 3.50 -4.10 -25.07
N ARG A 10 3.23 -3.99 -26.38
CA ARG A 10 2.94 -2.71 -27.06
C ARG A 10 1.57 -2.13 -26.73
N GLU A 11 0.64 -2.97 -26.29
CA GLU A 11 -0.66 -2.53 -25.80
C GLU A 11 -0.53 -1.61 -24.57
N HIS A 12 0.50 -1.82 -23.75
CA HIS A 12 0.68 -1.12 -22.47
C HIS A 12 1.86 -0.14 -22.46
N ILE A 13 2.86 -0.34 -23.33
CA ILE A 13 4.04 0.51 -23.38
C ILE A 13 4.36 0.89 -24.82
N SER A 14 4.51 2.20 -25.06
CA SER A 14 4.97 2.75 -26.33
C SER A 14 6.45 2.41 -26.59
N VAL A 15 6.69 1.23 -27.17
CA VAL A 15 8.03 0.76 -27.56
C VAL A 15 8.13 0.60 -29.07
N ASN A 16 9.32 0.87 -29.61
CA ASN A 16 9.58 0.75 -31.04
C ASN A 16 9.49 -0.72 -31.51
N GLY A 17 9.18 -0.91 -32.80
CA GLY A 17 9.20 -2.14 -33.58
C GLY A 17 10.35 -3.10 -33.25
N SER A 18 11.52 -2.53 -32.97
CA SER A 18 12.79 -3.24 -32.82
C SER A 18 13.05 -3.89 -31.46
N VAL A 19 12.15 -3.73 -30.48
CA VAL A 19 12.32 -4.37 -29.16
C VAL A 19 12.08 -5.87 -29.26
N ASN A 20 13.10 -6.68 -28.96
CA ASN A 20 12.96 -8.12 -28.80
C ASN A 20 12.52 -8.48 -27.37
N ILE A 21 11.39 -9.17 -27.24
CA ILE A 21 10.85 -9.66 -25.96
C ILE A 21 11.76 -10.68 -25.28
N GLU A 22 12.63 -11.38 -26.02
CA GLU A 22 13.57 -12.35 -25.46
C GLU A 22 14.56 -11.68 -24.50
N ASN A 23 15.04 -10.48 -24.85
CA ASN A 23 15.93 -9.69 -23.99
C ASN A 23 15.21 -9.18 -22.73
N LEU A 24 13.90 -8.95 -22.83
CA LEU A 24 13.07 -8.45 -21.73
C LEU A 24 12.56 -9.58 -20.82
N SER A 25 12.47 -10.81 -21.33
CA SER A 25 11.87 -11.97 -20.65
C SER A 25 12.40 -12.24 -19.24
N PRO A 26 13.72 -12.17 -18.95
CA PRO A 26 14.23 -12.33 -17.59
C PRO A 26 13.67 -11.28 -16.62
N TYR A 27 13.49 -10.06 -17.09
CA TYR A 27 13.00 -8.92 -16.30
C TYR A 27 11.48 -8.98 -16.10
N LEU A 28 10.73 -9.44 -17.09
CA LEU A 28 9.30 -9.72 -16.94
C LEU A 28 9.07 -10.80 -15.87
N ARG A 29 9.83 -11.91 -15.92
CA ARG A 29 9.75 -12.96 -14.89
C ARG A 29 10.12 -12.44 -13.51
N LYS A 30 11.15 -11.59 -13.42
CA LYS A 30 11.56 -10.94 -12.16
C LYS A 30 10.49 -9.98 -11.66
N ALA A 31 9.84 -9.23 -12.53
CA ALA A 31 8.74 -8.33 -12.20
C ALA A 31 7.54 -9.11 -11.63
N THR A 32 7.11 -10.18 -12.31
CA THR A 32 6.04 -11.07 -11.81
C THR A 32 6.38 -11.63 -10.44
N ARG A 33 7.62 -12.13 -10.24
CA ARG A 33 8.03 -12.74 -8.96
C ARG A 33 8.12 -11.72 -7.82
N ASN A 34 8.62 -10.53 -8.07
CA ASN A 34 8.95 -9.57 -7.02
C ASN A 34 7.78 -8.65 -6.66
N PHE A 35 6.93 -8.29 -7.63
CA PHE A 35 5.86 -7.31 -7.42
C PHE A 35 4.48 -7.94 -7.40
N LEU A 36 4.17 -8.84 -8.35
CA LEU A 36 2.82 -9.38 -8.49
C LEU A 36 2.57 -10.60 -7.58
N LYS A 37 3.50 -11.58 -7.57
CA LYS A 37 3.37 -12.82 -6.79
C LYS A 37 3.13 -12.63 -5.29
N PRO A 38 3.78 -11.68 -4.59
CA PRO A 38 3.52 -11.47 -3.16
C PRO A 38 2.11 -10.97 -2.83
N LEU A 39 1.35 -10.49 -3.81
CA LEU A 39 0.04 -9.86 -3.61
C LEU A 39 -1.13 -10.73 -4.05
N ILE A 40 -0.97 -11.47 -5.16
CA ILE A 40 -2.04 -12.32 -5.69
C ILE A 40 -1.78 -13.83 -5.54
N GLY A 41 -0.56 -14.22 -5.16
CA GLY A 41 -0.17 -15.62 -5.00
C GLY A 41 0.10 -16.36 -6.32
N THR A 42 0.57 -17.60 -6.20
CA THR A 42 0.95 -18.42 -7.37
C THR A 42 -0.25 -18.99 -8.13
N ALA A 43 -1.33 -19.32 -7.42
CA ALA A 43 -2.54 -19.88 -8.02
C ALA A 43 -3.17 -18.87 -8.99
N GLN A 44 -3.35 -17.62 -8.56
CA GLN A 44 -3.91 -16.58 -9.41
C GLN A 44 -3.00 -16.21 -10.59
N ILE A 45 -1.67 -16.26 -10.41
CA ILE A 45 -0.74 -16.09 -11.52
C ILE A 45 -0.94 -17.18 -12.58
N ALA A 46 -1.10 -18.43 -12.17
CA ALA A 46 -1.32 -19.53 -13.11
C ALA A 46 -2.60 -19.34 -13.94
N VAL A 47 -3.65 -18.76 -13.34
CA VAL A 47 -4.88 -18.36 -14.05
C VAL A 47 -4.56 -17.29 -15.11
N PHE A 48 -3.82 -16.24 -14.75
CA PHE A 48 -3.45 -15.18 -15.68
C PHE A 48 -2.45 -15.60 -16.77
N GLU A 49 -1.81 -16.76 -16.65
CA GLU A 49 -0.93 -17.29 -17.70
C GLU A 49 -1.68 -18.11 -18.76
N GLN A 50 -2.91 -18.52 -18.47
CA GLN A 50 -3.76 -19.29 -19.38
C GLN A 50 -4.60 -18.37 -20.29
N THR A 51 -5.10 -18.92 -21.39
CA THR A 51 -6.08 -18.23 -22.24
C THR A 51 -7.42 -18.17 -21.52
N GLN A 52 -7.90 -16.97 -21.24
CA GLN A 52 -9.16 -16.74 -20.55
C GLN A 52 -10.29 -16.46 -21.55
N THR A 53 -11.47 -16.99 -21.27
CA THR A 53 -12.69 -16.76 -22.06
C THR A 53 -13.69 -15.85 -21.35
N ASP A 54 -13.59 -15.73 -20.02
CA ASP A 54 -14.45 -14.85 -19.23
C ASP A 54 -14.01 -13.38 -19.42
N PRO A 55 -14.90 -12.47 -19.85
CA PRO A 55 -14.57 -11.06 -20.02
C PRO A 55 -13.91 -10.43 -18.79
N ILE A 56 -14.33 -10.81 -17.58
CA ILE A 56 -13.79 -10.27 -16.33
C ILE A 56 -12.35 -10.74 -16.12
N LEU A 57 -12.07 -12.01 -16.39
CA LEU A 57 -10.72 -12.55 -16.28
C LEU A 57 -9.79 -11.99 -17.36
N ILE A 58 -10.32 -11.70 -18.54
CA ILE A 58 -9.57 -11.06 -19.64
C ILE A 58 -9.14 -9.66 -19.23
N GLU A 59 -10.05 -8.84 -18.70
CA GLU A 59 -9.74 -7.47 -18.28
C GLU A 59 -8.72 -7.45 -17.11
N ALA A 60 -8.89 -8.34 -16.13
CA ALA A 60 -7.88 -8.51 -15.07
C ALA A 60 -6.53 -9.00 -15.61
N GLN A 61 -6.52 -9.86 -16.62
CA GLN A 61 -5.29 -10.31 -17.28
C GLN A 61 -4.59 -9.16 -18.01
N VAL A 62 -5.34 -8.25 -18.64
CA VAL A 62 -4.83 -7.04 -19.30
C VAL A 62 -4.16 -6.13 -18.26
N LEU A 63 -4.82 -5.85 -17.14
CA LEU A 63 -4.21 -5.08 -16.04
C LEU A 63 -2.96 -5.77 -15.46
N ALA A 64 -2.99 -7.10 -15.28
CA ALA A 64 -1.82 -7.86 -14.84
C ALA A 64 -0.64 -7.80 -15.83
N ARG A 65 -0.92 -7.76 -17.13
CA ARG A 65 0.10 -7.56 -18.17
C ARG A 65 0.71 -6.17 -18.08
N GLU A 66 -0.12 -5.14 -17.88
CA GLU A 66 0.34 -3.76 -17.70
C GLU A 66 1.31 -3.62 -16.52
N VAL A 67 0.97 -4.25 -15.38
CA VAL A 67 1.84 -4.30 -14.19
C VAL A 67 3.20 -4.91 -14.52
N VAL A 68 3.19 -6.09 -15.14
CA VAL A 68 4.43 -6.83 -15.46
C VAL A 68 5.25 -6.11 -16.51
N ALA A 69 4.62 -5.49 -17.50
CA ALA A 69 5.28 -4.70 -18.53
C ALA A 69 6.02 -3.51 -17.92
N ASN A 70 5.33 -2.69 -17.13
CA ASN A 70 5.89 -1.48 -16.52
C ASN A 70 7.04 -1.81 -15.56
N PHE A 71 6.84 -2.77 -14.65
CA PHE A 71 7.93 -3.19 -13.75
C PHE A 71 9.06 -3.93 -14.47
N GLY A 72 8.75 -4.65 -15.55
CA GLY A 72 9.75 -5.28 -16.40
C GLY A 72 10.70 -4.25 -17.00
N TYR A 73 10.16 -3.18 -17.58
CA TYR A 73 10.96 -2.07 -18.11
C TYR A 73 11.72 -1.31 -17.02
N TYR A 74 11.09 -1.06 -15.88
CA TYR A 74 11.77 -0.46 -14.73
C TYR A 74 13.04 -1.22 -14.33
N LEU A 75 12.99 -2.56 -14.35
CA LEU A 75 14.12 -3.44 -14.04
C LEU A 75 15.11 -3.56 -15.20
N TYR A 76 14.65 -3.48 -16.45
CA TYR A 76 15.47 -3.62 -17.65
C TYR A 76 16.27 -2.36 -17.95
N LEU A 77 15.70 -1.16 -17.76
CA LEU A 77 16.28 0.12 -18.17
C LEU A 77 17.76 0.30 -17.78
N PRO A 78 18.21 0.02 -16.54
CA PRO A 78 19.63 0.19 -16.16
C PRO A 78 20.59 -0.68 -16.96
N ILE A 79 20.12 -1.82 -17.45
CA ILE A 79 20.93 -2.80 -18.17
C ILE A 79 20.79 -2.60 -19.67
N GLY A 80 19.61 -2.26 -20.17
CA GLY A 80 19.38 -1.94 -21.58
C GLY A 80 20.17 -0.75 -22.10
N ALA A 81 20.61 0.16 -21.21
CA ALA A 81 21.45 1.31 -21.56
C ALA A 81 22.95 0.96 -21.69
N VAL A 82 23.37 -0.25 -21.33
CA VAL A 82 24.78 -0.67 -21.26
C VAL A 82 25.01 -1.92 -22.10
N GLN A 83 26.04 -1.92 -22.93
CA GLN A 83 26.53 -3.11 -23.62
C GLN A 83 27.62 -3.78 -22.78
N ALA A 84 27.46 -5.07 -22.49
CA ALA A 84 28.49 -5.87 -21.87
C ALA A 84 29.23 -6.68 -22.94
N SER A 85 30.57 -6.60 -22.93
CA SER A 85 31.46 -7.44 -23.75
C SER A 85 32.64 -7.92 -22.91
N ASP A 86 33.44 -8.85 -23.42
CA ASP A 86 34.62 -9.38 -22.71
C ASP A 86 35.66 -8.28 -22.39
N ALA A 87 35.62 -7.15 -23.11
CA ALA A 87 36.46 -5.98 -22.88
C ALA A 87 35.92 -5.01 -21.81
N GLY A 88 34.69 -5.23 -21.31
CA GLY A 88 34.06 -4.40 -20.27
C GLY A 88 32.64 -3.93 -20.61
N PHE A 89 32.19 -2.91 -19.87
CA PHE A 89 30.87 -2.29 -20.04
C PHE A 89 30.98 -0.99 -20.83
N PHE A 90 30.24 -0.90 -21.93
CA PHE A 90 30.23 0.24 -22.84
C PHE A 90 28.86 0.88 -22.89
N VAL A 91 28.83 2.19 -23.10
CA VAL A 91 27.60 2.93 -23.33
C VAL A 91 27.42 3.11 -24.83
N VAL A 92 26.22 2.84 -25.34
CA VAL A 92 25.93 2.89 -26.77
C VAL A 92 25.81 4.34 -27.21
N ASP A 93 26.72 4.79 -28.06
CA ASP A 93 26.62 6.05 -28.79
C ASP A 93 26.67 5.74 -30.29
N SER A 94 25.72 6.29 -31.06
CA SER A 94 25.65 6.06 -32.51
C SER A 94 25.45 7.37 -33.25
N GLU A 95 26.00 7.49 -34.46
CA GLU A 95 25.98 8.75 -35.23
C GLU A 95 24.57 9.29 -35.50
N ASN A 96 23.56 8.41 -35.54
CA ASN A 96 22.17 8.75 -35.84
C ASN A 96 21.25 8.82 -34.61
N THR A 97 21.75 8.48 -33.40
CA THR A 97 20.93 8.48 -32.18
C THR A 97 21.71 9.03 -30.99
N LYS A 98 21.20 10.10 -30.38
CA LYS A 98 21.76 10.60 -29.12
C LYS A 98 21.27 9.77 -27.96
N GLN A 99 22.19 9.39 -27.07
CA GLN A 99 21.83 8.75 -25.81
C GLN A 99 20.96 9.68 -24.95
N ALA A 100 19.97 9.11 -24.27
CA ALA A 100 19.15 9.85 -23.31
C ALA A 100 20.03 10.40 -22.18
N SER A 101 19.77 11.65 -21.77
CA SER A 101 20.46 12.24 -20.63
C SER A 101 20.13 11.52 -19.32
N ASP A 102 21.02 11.64 -18.33
CA ASP A 102 20.86 11.06 -17.00
C ASP A 102 19.53 11.46 -16.33
N LYS A 103 19.06 12.69 -16.58
CA LYS A 103 17.77 13.20 -16.10
C LYS A 103 16.60 12.50 -16.79
N GLN A 104 16.61 12.43 -18.13
CA GLN A 104 15.55 11.76 -18.90
C GLN A 104 15.48 10.26 -18.56
N PHE A 105 16.63 9.62 -18.36
CA PHE A 105 16.70 8.23 -17.94
C PHE A 105 16.05 8.00 -16.57
N LYS A 106 16.36 8.84 -15.58
CA LYS A 106 15.77 8.77 -14.23
C LYS A 106 14.27 9.08 -14.24
N GLU A 107 13.84 10.08 -15.00
CA GLU A 107 12.41 10.42 -15.15
C GLU A 107 11.64 9.27 -15.81
N LEU A 108 12.20 8.65 -16.84
CA LEU A 108 11.62 7.48 -17.49
C LEU A 108 11.51 6.29 -16.53
N GLN A 109 12.58 6.02 -15.77
CA GLN A 109 12.56 4.95 -14.77
C GLN A 109 11.50 5.20 -13.67
N ARG A 110 11.36 6.44 -13.20
CA ARG A 110 10.29 6.83 -12.26
C ARG A 110 8.90 6.66 -12.87
N SER A 111 8.72 7.03 -14.14
CA SER A 111 7.45 6.86 -14.86
C SER A 111 7.03 5.39 -14.88
N PHE A 112 7.90 4.48 -15.31
CA PHE A 112 7.58 3.04 -15.33
C PHE A 112 7.29 2.47 -13.94
N LYS A 113 8.03 2.90 -12.93
CA LYS A 113 7.77 2.48 -11.54
C LYS A 113 6.40 2.96 -11.07
N LYS A 114 6.07 4.22 -11.33
CA LYS A 114 4.79 4.83 -10.97
C LYS A 114 3.62 4.14 -11.69
N SER A 115 3.69 4.01 -13.02
CA SER A 115 2.66 3.36 -13.82
C SER A 115 2.48 1.88 -13.44
N GLY A 116 3.57 1.17 -13.11
CA GLY A 116 3.47 -0.20 -12.59
C GLY A 116 2.74 -0.30 -11.26
N HIS A 117 2.88 0.71 -10.38
CA HIS A 117 2.14 0.77 -9.12
C HIS A 117 0.67 1.16 -9.32
N GLU A 118 0.38 2.10 -10.23
CA GLU A 118 -0.99 2.50 -10.58
C GLU A 118 -1.77 1.31 -11.17
N ALA A 119 -1.21 0.63 -12.18
CA ALA A 119 -1.84 -0.56 -12.77
C ALA A 119 -2.04 -1.70 -11.77
N LEU A 120 -1.18 -1.79 -10.75
CA LEU A 120 -1.29 -2.81 -9.70
C LEU A 120 -2.42 -2.48 -8.73
N ASP A 121 -2.57 -1.21 -8.38
CA ASP A 121 -3.68 -0.73 -7.55
C ASP A 121 -5.01 -0.95 -8.30
N ASP A 122 -5.07 -0.67 -9.60
CA ASP A 122 -6.25 -0.90 -10.46
C ASP A 122 -6.60 -2.40 -10.60
N LEU A 123 -5.59 -3.26 -10.81
CA LEU A 123 -5.77 -4.71 -10.86
C LEU A 123 -6.42 -5.23 -9.57
N LEU A 124 -5.88 -4.82 -8.42
CA LEU A 124 -6.38 -5.29 -7.13
C LEU A 124 -7.81 -4.79 -6.87
N ASP A 125 -8.11 -3.54 -7.20
CA ASP A 125 -9.47 -3.00 -7.06
C ASP A 125 -10.46 -3.74 -7.96
N TYR A 126 -10.09 -3.98 -9.22
CA TYR A 126 -10.90 -4.75 -10.16
C TYR A 126 -11.18 -6.18 -9.67
N MET A 127 -10.15 -6.84 -9.13
CA MET A 127 -10.30 -8.17 -8.53
C MET A 127 -11.21 -8.15 -7.29
N GLU A 128 -11.13 -7.12 -6.45
CA GLU A 128 -11.98 -6.97 -5.25
C GLU A 128 -13.47 -6.79 -5.61
N GLN A 129 -13.78 -6.18 -6.76
CA GLN A 129 -15.16 -5.98 -7.22
C GLN A 129 -15.83 -7.27 -7.74
N SER A 130 -15.05 -8.23 -8.23
CA SER A 130 -15.54 -9.48 -8.84
C SER A 130 -15.12 -10.72 -8.05
N ALA A 131 -15.45 -10.73 -6.75
CA ALA A 131 -15.00 -11.75 -5.80
C ALA A 131 -15.32 -13.20 -6.20
N ASP A 132 -16.44 -13.40 -6.91
CA ASP A 132 -16.90 -14.69 -7.42
C ASP A 132 -15.97 -15.29 -8.50
N LYS A 133 -15.21 -14.44 -9.20
CA LYS A 133 -14.29 -14.85 -10.27
C LYS A 133 -12.86 -15.08 -9.80
N PHE A 134 -12.49 -14.54 -8.65
CA PHE A 134 -11.13 -14.58 -8.10
C PHE A 134 -11.04 -15.42 -6.82
N LEU A 135 -11.75 -16.56 -6.77
CA LEU A 135 -11.81 -17.41 -5.57
C LEU A 135 -10.43 -17.88 -5.09
N ASP A 136 -9.52 -18.20 -6.00
CA ASP A 136 -8.16 -18.63 -5.66
C ASP A 136 -7.39 -17.55 -4.90
N TRP A 137 -7.63 -16.28 -5.24
CA TRP A 137 -7.05 -15.15 -4.52
C TRP A 137 -7.78 -14.88 -3.20
N PHE A 138 -9.12 -14.81 -3.22
CA PHE A 138 -9.95 -14.52 -2.05
C PHE A 138 -9.82 -15.55 -0.92
N ASN A 139 -9.56 -16.81 -1.26
CA ASN A 139 -9.37 -17.90 -0.30
C ASN A 139 -7.91 -18.05 0.14
N SER A 140 -6.98 -17.31 -0.47
CA SER A 140 -5.57 -17.39 -0.13
C SER A 140 -5.20 -16.54 1.09
N ASP A 141 -4.07 -16.87 1.70
CA ASP A 141 -3.45 -16.08 2.77
C ASP A 141 -3.11 -14.64 2.32
N TYR A 142 -3.06 -14.37 1.01
CA TYR A 142 -2.76 -13.05 0.48
C TYR A 142 -3.94 -12.08 0.60
N TYR A 143 -5.18 -12.59 0.70
CA TYR A 143 -6.39 -11.77 0.89
C TYR A 143 -6.84 -11.68 2.35
N THR A 144 -6.61 -12.72 3.16
CA THR A 144 -7.12 -12.82 4.54
C THR A 144 -6.49 -11.82 5.52
N VAL A 145 -5.27 -11.32 5.25
CA VAL A 145 -4.54 -10.33 6.09
C VAL A 145 -5.36 -9.06 6.35
N TYR A 146 -6.30 -8.74 5.46
CA TYR A 146 -7.06 -7.48 5.51
C TYR A 146 -8.30 -7.56 6.41
N LYS A 147 -8.94 -8.73 6.58
CA LYS A 147 -10.25 -8.83 7.27
C LYS A 147 -10.20 -8.63 8.79
N GLU A 148 -9.01 -8.74 9.39
CA GLU A 148 -8.83 -8.66 10.84
C GLU A 148 -8.97 -7.25 11.41
N LEU A 149 -8.89 -6.21 10.56
CA LEU A 149 -8.92 -4.80 10.96
C LEU A 149 -10.27 -4.14 10.72
N LEU A 150 -10.58 -3.12 11.52
CA LEU A 150 -11.79 -2.30 11.32
C LEU A 150 -11.68 -1.41 10.07
N VAL A 151 -10.47 -0.96 9.74
CA VAL A 151 -10.12 -0.32 8.47
C VAL A 151 -9.41 -1.35 7.60
N ASN A 152 -10.17 -2.06 6.77
CA ASN A 152 -9.71 -3.20 5.98
C ASN A 152 -9.64 -2.94 4.46
N LYS A 153 -10.12 -1.79 3.98
CA LYS A 153 -10.12 -1.43 2.57
C LYS A 153 -9.43 -0.09 2.34
N THR A 154 -8.75 0.04 1.21
CA THR A 154 -8.16 1.31 0.74
C THR A 154 -9.22 2.39 0.64
N SER A 155 -10.40 2.07 0.10
CA SER A 155 -11.50 3.01 -0.06
C SER A 155 -11.97 3.59 1.28
N ILE A 156 -11.99 2.79 2.35
CA ILE A 156 -12.34 3.25 3.70
C ILE A 156 -11.28 4.23 4.21
N PHE A 157 -9.99 3.88 4.07
CA PHE A 157 -8.92 4.78 4.50
C PHE A 157 -8.95 6.08 3.69
N ASN A 158 -9.06 5.97 2.37
CA ASN A 158 -9.05 7.09 1.43
C ASN A 158 -10.25 8.03 1.61
N LYS A 159 -11.41 7.50 2.04
CA LYS A 159 -12.60 8.29 2.42
C LYS A 159 -12.29 9.29 3.53
N TRP A 160 -11.48 8.90 4.52
CA TRP A 160 -11.19 9.71 5.70
C TRP A 160 -9.87 10.48 5.62
N TYR A 161 -8.93 9.98 4.82
CA TYR A 161 -7.68 10.66 4.54
C TYR A 161 -7.18 10.29 3.15
N TYR A 162 -7.06 11.28 2.28
CA TYR A 162 -6.70 11.05 0.88
C TYR A 162 -5.28 10.48 0.76
N ILE A 163 -5.21 9.29 0.15
CA ILE A 163 -3.98 8.56 -0.16
C ILE A 163 -3.89 8.24 -1.66
N PHE A 164 -4.52 9.06 -2.49
CA PHE A 164 -4.57 8.89 -3.94
C PHE A 164 -5.20 7.54 -4.35
N ASN A 165 -6.10 7.00 -3.52
CA ASN A 165 -6.65 5.65 -3.65
C ASN A 165 -5.57 4.55 -3.78
N SER A 166 -4.35 4.78 -3.29
CA SER A 166 -3.25 3.83 -3.48
C SER A 166 -3.34 2.64 -2.54
N ARG A 167 -3.58 1.44 -3.09
CA ARG A 167 -3.62 0.18 -2.35
C ARG A 167 -2.27 -0.11 -1.72
N GLN A 168 -1.18 0.16 -2.43
CA GLN A 168 0.15 -0.02 -1.86
C GLN A 168 0.42 0.89 -0.67
N THR A 169 0.04 2.17 -0.75
CA THR A 169 0.18 3.10 0.38
C THR A 169 -0.61 2.60 1.60
N PHE A 170 -1.83 2.11 1.37
CA PHE A 170 -2.64 1.48 2.41
C PHE A 170 -1.96 0.23 3.01
N VAL A 171 -1.45 -0.69 2.16
CA VAL A 171 -0.73 -1.91 2.61
C VAL A 171 0.49 -1.57 3.46
N ALA A 172 1.27 -0.55 3.08
CA ALA A 172 2.42 -0.11 3.87
C ALA A 172 2.04 0.47 5.25
N MET A 173 0.83 1.02 5.38
CA MET A 173 0.32 1.52 6.66
C MET A 173 -0.31 0.43 7.54
N MET A 174 -0.65 -0.74 6.99
CA MET A 174 -1.33 -1.82 7.71
C MET A 174 -0.67 -2.22 9.05
N PRO A 175 0.66 -2.36 9.16
CA PRO A 175 1.30 -2.64 10.44
C PRO A 175 1.01 -1.53 11.48
N THR A 176 1.00 -0.27 11.05
CA THR A 176 0.65 0.86 11.91
C THR A 176 -0.83 0.86 12.27
N ILE A 177 -1.73 0.53 11.34
CA ILE A 177 -3.17 0.41 11.62
C ILE A 177 -3.41 -0.67 12.68
N ARG A 178 -2.74 -1.83 12.60
CA ARG A 178 -2.78 -2.88 13.65
C ARG A 178 -2.37 -2.35 15.02
N ILE A 179 -1.26 -1.63 15.08
CA ILE A 179 -0.75 -1.02 16.32
C ILE A 179 -1.76 0.00 16.87
N VAL A 180 -2.35 0.82 16.00
CA VAL A 180 -3.33 1.85 16.40
C VAL A 180 -4.60 1.22 16.93
N GLU A 181 -5.13 0.21 16.24
CA GLU A 181 -6.34 -0.50 16.65
C GLU A 181 -6.15 -1.17 18.02
N ASP A 182 -5.01 -1.82 18.26
CA ASP A 182 -4.71 -2.45 19.55
C ASP A 182 -4.42 -1.43 20.67
N GLN A 183 -3.62 -0.40 20.40
CA GLN A 183 -3.19 0.57 21.42
C GLN A 183 -4.26 1.60 21.79
N PHE A 184 -4.96 2.17 20.81
CA PHE A 184 -5.88 3.29 21.04
C PHE A 184 -7.34 2.85 21.08
N ILE A 185 -7.75 1.95 20.17
CA ILE A 185 -9.16 1.61 20.02
C ILE A 185 -9.57 0.53 21.00
N LYS A 186 -8.93 -0.65 20.94
CA LYS A 186 -9.20 -1.81 21.80
C LYS A 186 -9.01 -1.49 23.28
N ALA A 187 -8.12 -0.56 23.61
CA ALA A 187 -7.95 -0.05 24.96
C ALA A 187 -9.25 0.59 25.50
N VAL A 188 -9.95 1.37 24.66
CA VAL A 188 -11.13 2.17 25.02
C VAL A 188 -12.43 1.36 24.93
N ILE A 189 -12.68 0.68 23.81
CA ILE A 189 -13.97 0.01 23.55
C ILE A 189 -14.00 -1.48 23.93
N GLY A 190 -12.82 -2.09 24.15
CA GLY A 190 -12.70 -3.53 24.40
C GLY A 190 -12.61 -4.36 23.11
N SER A 191 -12.13 -5.60 23.23
CA SER A 191 -11.98 -6.51 22.08
C SER A 191 -13.31 -7.03 21.57
N GLU A 192 -14.23 -7.41 22.47
CA GLU A 192 -15.52 -8.02 22.12
C GLU A 192 -16.36 -7.11 21.22
N LEU A 193 -16.51 -5.83 21.61
CA LEU A 193 -17.20 -4.84 20.79
C LEU A 193 -16.46 -4.54 19.48
N LEU A 194 -15.14 -4.39 19.52
CA LEU A 194 -14.33 -4.12 18.33
C LEU A 194 -14.49 -5.23 17.28
N ASP A 195 -14.40 -6.49 17.70
CA ASP A 195 -14.53 -7.64 16.80
C ASP A 195 -15.95 -7.75 16.23
N ASN A 196 -16.97 -7.43 17.02
CA ASN A 196 -18.35 -7.37 16.52
C ASN A 196 -18.51 -6.28 15.44
N LEU A 197 -17.97 -5.08 15.66
CA LEU A 197 -18.07 -3.95 14.74
C LEU A 197 -17.33 -4.17 13.41
N LYS A 198 -16.39 -5.10 13.34
CA LYS A 198 -15.73 -5.49 12.07
C LYS A 198 -16.74 -6.06 11.07
N SER A 199 -17.73 -6.80 11.55
CA SER A 199 -18.82 -7.31 10.72
C SER A 199 -19.73 -6.19 10.17
N ASN A 200 -20.57 -6.51 9.19
CA ASN A 200 -21.52 -5.55 8.63
C ASN A 200 -22.59 -5.21 9.67
N GLN A 201 -22.74 -3.92 9.94
CA GLN A 201 -23.72 -3.40 10.89
C GLN A 201 -24.98 -2.97 10.17
N THR A 202 -26.15 -3.34 10.70
CA THR A 202 -27.46 -2.95 10.15
C THR A 202 -28.07 -1.77 10.92
N ILE A 203 -27.85 -1.74 12.23
CA ILE A 203 -28.33 -0.72 13.18
C ILE A 203 -27.58 0.61 12.96
N GLN A 204 -28.31 1.73 12.93
CA GLN A 204 -27.77 3.05 12.59
C GLN A 204 -26.71 3.53 13.57
N GLU A 205 -26.94 3.42 14.87
CA GLU A 205 -26.02 3.84 15.92
C GLU A 205 -24.72 3.02 15.87
N ARG A 206 -24.82 1.72 15.54
CA ARG A 206 -23.65 0.86 15.36
C ARG A 206 -22.85 1.23 14.11
N LYS A 207 -23.53 1.63 13.03
CA LYS A 207 -22.85 2.16 11.83
C LYS A 207 -22.11 3.44 12.13
N GLU A 208 -22.74 4.38 12.84
CA GLU A 208 -22.11 5.65 13.24
C GLU A 208 -20.90 5.43 14.13
N VAL A 209 -21.00 4.58 15.15
CA VAL A 209 -19.86 4.20 16.00
C VAL A 209 -18.74 3.59 15.15
N LYS A 210 -19.07 2.67 14.24
CA LYS A 210 -18.08 2.08 13.32
C LYS A 210 -17.38 3.16 12.48
N GLU A 211 -18.11 4.11 11.91
CA GLU A 211 -17.53 5.19 11.11
C GLU A 211 -16.61 6.11 11.94
N TYR A 212 -17.03 6.53 13.14
CA TYR A 212 -16.18 7.33 14.02
C TYR A 212 -14.91 6.60 14.45
N LEU A 213 -15.00 5.30 14.76
CA LEU A 213 -13.83 4.50 15.07
C LEU A 213 -12.88 4.36 13.87
N GLN A 214 -13.41 4.21 12.65
CA GLN A 214 -12.60 4.20 11.44
C GLN A 214 -11.88 5.55 11.23
N GLN A 215 -12.57 6.68 11.43
CA GLN A 215 -11.96 8.02 11.38
C GLN A 215 -10.85 8.17 12.42
N ALA A 216 -11.08 7.69 13.66
CA ALA A 216 -10.08 7.71 14.72
C ALA A 216 -8.84 6.89 14.35
N ILE A 217 -9.03 5.68 13.84
CA ILE A 217 -7.94 4.80 13.39
C ILE A 217 -7.13 5.48 12.29
N VAL A 218 -7.78 6.06 11.29
CA VAL A 218 -7.11 6.76 10.19
C VAL A 218 -6.31 7.95 10.73
N ALA A 219 -6.89 8.76 11.60
CA ALA A 219 -6.20 9.91 12.20
C ALA A 219 -4.96 9.49 13.01
N PHE A 220 -5.09 8.51 13.91
CA PHE A 220 -3.94 8.00 14.68
C PHE A 220 -2.90 7.29 13.82
N THR A 221 -3.30 6.66 12.72
CA THR A 221 -2.36 6.05 11.77
C THR A 221 -1.51 7.13 11.13
N VAL A 222 -2.12 8.20 10.60
CA VAL A 222 -1.39 9.34 10.04
C VAL A 222 -0.49 10.00 11.08
N MET A 223 -0.97 10.15 12.33
CA MET A 223 -0.16 10.66 13.45
C MET A 223 1.12 9.83 13.68
N LYS A 224 1.06 8.51 13.51
CA LYS A 224 2.22 7.62 13.70
C LYS A 224 3.11 7.48 12.46
N THR A 225 2.61 7.77 11.26
CA THR A 225 3.38 7.59 10.01
C THR A 225 4.01 8.87 9.48
N VAL A 226 3.49 10.05 9.88
CA VAL A 226 3.94 11.36 9.41
C VAL A 226 5.42 11.64 9.63
N ASP A 227 6.05 11.05 10.65
CA ASP A 227 7.47 11.23 10.99
C ASP A 227 8.37 10.06 10.57
N ASN A 228 7.82 8.94 10.09
CA ASN A 228 8.60 7.74 9.78
C ASN A 228 9.40 7.81 8.45
N GLY A 229 9.36 8.94 7.73
CA GLY A 229 10.17 9.20 6.52
C GLY A 229 9.83 8.35 5.28
N MET A 230 9.03 7.30 5.44
CA MET A 230 8.55 6.40 4.38
C MET A 230 7.45 7.03 3.52
N PHE A 231 6.71 7.99 4.07
CA PHE A 231 5.59 8.66 3.42
C PHE A 231 5.91 10.13 3.17
N ILE A 232 5.46 10.64 2.04
CA ILE A 232 5.51 12.07 1.69
C ILE A 232 4.09 12.63 1.86
N LEU A 233 4.00 13.76 2.53
CA LEU A 233 2.79 14.57 2.54
C LEU A 233 2.90 15.63 1.46
N ASP A 234 1.96 15.57 0.52
CA ASP A 234 1.73 16.61 -0.48
C ASP A 234 0.54 17.48 -0.04
N ALA A 235 0.31 18.60 -0.72
CA ALA A 235 -0.83 19.48 -0.51
C ALA A 235 -2.19 18.75 -0.65
N ARG A 236 -2.21 17.66 -1.44
CA ARG A 236 -3.42 16.87 -1.70
C ARG A 236 -3.63 15.73 -0.70
N GLY A 237 -2.57 15.13 -0.17
CA GLY A 237 -2.67 13.93 0.67
C GLY A 237 -1.33 13.26 0.95
N MET A 238 -1.35 12.02 1.43
CA MET A 238 -0.15 11.25 1.76
C MET A 238 0.05 10.11 0.78
N HIS A 239 1.26 9.95 0.28
CA HIS A 239 1.64 8.82 -0.57
C HIS A 239 2.97 8.24 -0.12
N MET A 240 3.23 6.98 -0.45
CA MET A 240 4.54 6.39 -0.25
C MET A 240 5.59 7.07 -1.13
N LYS A 241 6.82 7.18 -0.63
CA LYS A 241 7.95 7.74 -1.38
C LYS A 241 8.38 6.79 -2.51
N PHE A 242 7.77 6.91 -3.69
CA PHE A 242 8.12 6.10 -4.87
C PHE A 242 9.26 6.68 -5.69
N ASP A 243 9.44 8.01 -5.65
CA ASP A 243 10.28 8.74 -6.60
C ASP A 243 11.79 8.61 -6.35
N VAL A 244 12.19 8.11 -5.18
CA VAL A 244 13.61 7.96 -4.87
C VAL A 244 14.10 6.63 -5.43
N LEU A 245 15.05 6.72 -6.35
CA LEU A 245 15.76 5.54 -6.84
C LEU A 245 16.68 5.00 -5.74
N PRO A 246 16.94 3.69 -5.66
CA PRO A 246 17.66 3.07 -4.52
C PRO A 246 19.02 3.69 -4.19
N TYR A 247 19.66 4.35 -5.16
CA TYR A 247 20.98 4.98 -5.06
C TYR A 247 20.93 6.51 -4.93
N GLU A 248 19.76 7.14 -4.99
CA GLU A 248 19.63 8.58 -4.76
C GLU A 248 19.67 8.87 -3.26
N LYS A 249 20.51 9.83 -2.86
CA LYS A 249 20.50 10.34 -1.48
C LYS A 249 19.09 10.87 -1.20
N SER A 250 18.37 10.19 -0.32
CA SER A 250 17.09 10.70 0.13
C SER A 250 17.32 12.07 0.74
N VAL A 251 16.63 13.10 0.24
CA VAL A 251 16.39 14.29 1.05
C VAL A 251 15.57 13.78 2.24
N THR A 252 16.25 13.43 3.32
CA THR A 252 15.65 13.27 4.63
C THR A 252 15.08 14.63 5.00
N ASN A 253 14.01 14.66 5.80
CA ASN A 253 13.33 15.88 6.24
C ASN A 253 14.24 16.74 7.16
N VAL A 254 15.36 17.24 6.64
CA VAL A 254 16.40 18.03 7.34
C VAL A 254 16.19 19.53 7.05
N ASN A 255 14.97 19.93 6.72
CA ASN A 255 14.58 21.34 6.68
C ASN A 255 13.72 21.64 7.90
N LEU A 256 14.16 22.59 8.74
CA LEU A 256 13.49 22.99 9.99
C LEU A 256 12.00 23.33 9.79
N LYS A 257 11.62 23.96 8.66
CA LYS A 257 10.22 24.28 8.33
C LYS A 257 9.35 23.05 7.99
N VAL A 258 9.95 22.00 7.41
CA VAL A 258 9.25 20.73 7.17
C VAL A 258 8.96 20.06 8.52
N ASN A 259 9.87 20.18 9.49
CA ASN A 259 9.68 19.65 10.83
C ASN A 259 8.45 20.28 11.54
N ASP A 260 8.29 21.60 11.48
CA ASP A 260 7.14 22.29 12.10
C ASP A 260 5.79 21.86 11.50
N PHE A 261 5.72 21.69 10.17
CA PHE A 261 4.52 21.19 9.50
C PHE A 261 4.19 19.76 9.93
N LEU A 262 5.18 18.87 9.99
CA LEU A 262 4.98 17.49 10.42
C LEU A 262 4.56 17.41 11.89
N VAL A 263 5.19 18.19 12.77
CA VAL A 263 4.84 18.27 14.20
C VAL A 263 3.41 18.79 14.39
N ARG A 264 3.02 19.85 13.67
CA ARG A 264 1.64 20.37 13.72
C ARG A 264 0.65 19.34 13.19
N THR A 265 0.96 18.68 12.08
CA THR A 265 0.10 17.64 11.50
C THR A 265 -0.08 16.49 12.47
N LYS A 266 0.99 16.04 13.11
CA LYS A 266 0.96 15.01 14.17
C LYS A 266 0.05 15.41 15.32
N ARG A 267 0.18 16.65 15.83
CA ARG A 267 -0.68 17.16 16.91
C ARG A 267 -2.15 17.23 16.48
N ASN A 268 -2.43 17.79 15.30
CA ASN A 268 -3.79 17.92 14.79
C ASN A 268 -4.47 16.56 14.60
N LYS A 269 -3.74 15.58 14.05
CA LYS A 269 -4.26 14.22 13.85
C LYS A 269 -4.43 13.45 15.16
N LYS A 270 -3.60 13.73 16.16
CA LYS A 270 -3.83 13.23 17.52
C LYS A 270 -5.17 13.73 18.08
N VAL A 271 -5.38 15.05 18.05
CA VAL A 271 -6.60 15.68 18.58
C VAL A 271 -7.84 15.15 17.85
N ALA A 272 -7.81 15.12 16.51
CA ALA A 272 -8.92 14.58 15.72
C ALA A 272 -9.23 13.12 16.08
N GLY A 273 -8.20 12.28 16.24
CA GLY A 273 -8.39 10.88 16.66
C GLY A 273 -9.03 10.75 18.04
N GLU A 274 -8.65 11.60 19.00
CA GLU A 274 -9.23 11.65 20.34
C GLU A 274 -10.69 12.13 20.32
N GLU A 275 -11.02 13.15 19.51
CA GLU A 275 -12.39 13.66 19.34
C GLU A 275 -13.34 12.60 18.76
N TYR A 276 -12.91 11.88 17.71
CA TYR A 276 -13.71 10.79 17.14
C TYR A 276 -13.92 9.64 18.11
N LEU A 277 -12.92 9.32 18.95
CA LEU A 277 -13.10 8.35 20.04
C LEU A 277 -14.12 8.82 21.09
N ILE A 278 -14.13 10.10 21.44
CA ILE A 278 -15.10 10.67 22.37
C ILE A 278 -16.51 10.56 21.78
N MET A 279 -16.70 10.99 20.52
CA MET A 279 -18.00 10.89 19.82
C MET A 279 -18.51 9.44 19.76
N ALA A 280 -17.65 8.48 19.41
CA ALA A 280 -18.02 7.07 19.41
C ALA A 280 -18.46 6.60 20.81
N LYS A 281 -17.71 6.98 21.85
CA LYS A 281 -18.01 6.61 23.24
C LYS A 281 -19.32 7.22 23.74
N GLU A 282 -19.63 8.45 23.37
CA GLU A 282 -20.89 9.09 23.74
C GLU A 282 -22.10 8.32 23.21
N ILE A 283 -22.05 7.86 21.96
CA ILE A 283 -23.14 7.07 21.36
C ILE A 283 -23.29 5.72 22.07
N ILE A 284 -22.15 5.06 22.38
CA ILE A 284 -22.14 3.80 23.10
C ILE A 284 -22.78 3.95 24.49
N LEU A 285 -22.41 5.00 25.23
CA LEU A 285 -22.92 5.25 26.59
C LEU A 285 -24.38 5.69 26.61
N LYS A 286 -24.85 6.42 25.59
CA LYS A 286 -26.26 6.82 25.46
C LYS A 286 -27.18 5.62 25.14
N ASN A 287 -26.64 4.58 24.49
CA ASN A 287 -27.43 3.43 24.00
C ASN A 287 -26.91 2.08 24.51
N PRO A 288 -26.86 1.83 25.83
CA PRO A 288 -26.22 0.64 26.39
C PRO A 288 -26.86 -0.68 25.93
N THR A 289 -28.16 -0.68 25.64
CA THR A 289 -28.89 -1.86 25.13
C THR A 289 -28.43 -2.28 23.73
N LEU A 290 -27.94 -1.33 22.92
CA LEU A 290 -27.42 -1.59 21.59
C LEU A 290 -25.96 -2.05 21.59
N PHE A 291 -25.26 -1.91 22.72
CA PHE A 291 -23.84 -2.28 22.88
C PHE A 291 -23.60 -3.15 24.12
N PRO A 292 -24.26 -4.33 24.24
CA PRO A 292 -24.11 -5.21 25.40
C PRO A 292 -22.67 -5.73 25.60
N GLU A 293 -21.86 -5.72 24.53
CA GLU A 293 -20.47 -6.14 24.54
C GLU A 293 -19.54 -5.09 25.20
N PHE A 294 -20.02 -3.85 25.35
CA PHE A 294 -19.24 -2.78 25.95
C PHE A 294 -19.20 -2.91 27.48
N LYS A 295 -18.05 -3.35 27.99
CA LYS A 295 -17.77 -3.38 29.41
C LYS A 295 -16.85 -2.21 29.76
N ILE A 296 -17.32 -1.34 30.66
CA ILE A 296 -16.49 -0.26 31.21
C ILE A 296 -15.31 -0.92 31.93
N LYS A 297 -14.10 -0.79 31.37
CA LYS A 297 -12.90 -1.27 32.06
C LYS A 297 -12.70 -0.41 33.31
N PRO A 298 -12.51 -1.02 34.50
CA PRO A 298 -12.06 -0.27 35.66
C PRO A 298 -10.72 0.39 35.35
N VAL A 299 -10.52 1.61 35.85
CA VAL A 299 -9.28 2.37 35.65
C VAL A 299 -8.11 1.49 36.07
N ARG A 300 -7.27 1.07 35.11
CA ARG A 300 -6.03 0.36 35.42
C ARG A 300 -5.12 1.35 36.15
N ASN A 301 -4.94 1.16 37.46
CA ASN A 301 -3.79 1.72 38.16
C ASN A 301 -2.54 1.26 37.39
N ASN A 302 -1.80 2.21 36.82
CA ASN A 302 -0.65 1.94 35.97
C ASN A 302 0.27 0.90 36.63
N LEU A 303 0.52 -0.21 35.92
CA LEU A 303 1.60 -1.13 36.26
C LEU A 303 2.89 -0.30 36.25
N LYS A 304 3.43 0.00 37.44
CA LYS A 304 4.76 0.59 37.57
C LYS A 304 5.74 -0.42 36.99
N ILE A 305 6.25 -0.15 35.80
CA ILE A 305 7.42 -0.85 35.27
C ILE A 305 8.52 -0.59 36.30
N THR A 306 8.81 -1.59 37.11
CA THR A 306 9.84 -1.47 38.14
C THR A 306 11.16 -1.47 37.38
N VAL A 307 11.75 -0.29 37.19
CA VAL A 307 13.11 -0.17 36.69
C VAL A 307 14.02 -0.71 37.79
N THR A 308 14.30 -2.02 37.74
CA THR A 308 15.33 -2.62 38.57
C THR A 308 16.66 -2.05 38.09
N LYS A 309 17.22 -1.11 38.86
CA LYS A 309 18.62 -0.73 38.75
C LYS A 309 19.43 -2.02 38.93
N GLY A 310 20.02 -2.51 37.84
CA GLY A 310 21.00 -3.57 37.91
C GLY A 310 22.13 -3.12 38.82
N ILE A 311 22.21 -3.72 40.01
CA ILE A 311 23.39 -3.65 40.86
C ILE A 311 24.44 -4.48 40.12
N VAL A 312 25.33 -3.82 39.39
CA VAL A 312 26.59 -4.43 38.99
C VAL A 312 27.44 -4.40 40.26
N GLY A 313 27.44 -5.53 40.96
CA GLY A 313 28.27 -5.76 42.14
C GLY A 313 29.63 -6.32 41.72
N PHE A 314 30.67 -5.65 42.24
CA PHE A 314 32.07 -6.04 42.42
C PHE A 314 32.93 -6.33 41.18
#